data_AF-A0A220S0B4-F1
#
_entry.id   AF-A0A220S0B4-F1
#
_cell.length_a   1.000
_cell.length_b   1.000
_cell.length_c   1.000
_cell.angle_alpha   90.00
_cell.angle_beta   90.00
_cell.angle_gamma   90.00
#
_symmetry.space_group_name_H-M   'P 1'
#
loop_
_entity.id
_entity.type
_entity.pdbx_description
1 polymer ?
#
loop_
_entity_poly.entity_id
_entity_poly.type
_entity_poly.pdbx_seq_one_letter_code
_entity_poly.pdbx_strand_id
1 'polypeptide(L)'
;MQKLTQIFSPTLNSDDLIAVSPDWTRADFNRTVFALSGRLKAAGVRSAALWFEDAALFACAVLAAWHAGAEVWLLPNLAAENTEWGGGADVWLTDVPSEIAAKNVSDGLNIWSAADVARMPSENIGNSLNHEDFRIPAAARALLKTSGSSGASQIVVKTAAQMEAEAWMLAQTLPFQEDVATVAGSVSPQHMYGFTFRFALVLTMGWPMVRAQCVYPETLLAAAAAQEKSVWIASPALLNRLGANRNWNALEGRVAGIVSAGGALPDDTADLLAQYAVRPFEIYGSTETGVAAWRSGSALWQPLPEVVLAQNDAGALSVASPWSGGRFQTADLVEMQNGGFTLLGRQDRIIKFEDKRVSLTEIEHKLLAHDWIADAHCGVHPQHGRIAVWAALNAEGIEALRGQGRAAVAAVLKRHLAGSLDKVVLPRYWRFADALPRNTQSKIAAADFQTAFTEAQTSPVWMPSENPAAQENGFEFVGKVPLDLAYFGGHFAGFPLVPGVVELQWVRDLAAQFEWGRQSVVRVENLKYQQFVRPNDTVAVRLDYDAGKNRLTFKMTNSDAVCAGGRLVFGTFGGNG
;
A
#
# COMPACT_ATOMS: atom_id res chain seq x y z
N MET A 1 -17.16 24.69 7.36
CA MET A 1 -17.52 23.27 7.23
C MET A 1 -18.73 23.13 6.32
N GLN A 2 -18.76 22.10 5.48
CA GLN A 2 -19.77 21.85 4.45
C GLN A 2 -20.37 20.47 4.67
N LYS A 3 -21.69 20.33 4.58
CA LYS A 3 -22.32 19.00 4.62
C LYS A 3 -22.02 18.27 3.32
N LEU A 4 -21.53 17.03 3.40
CA LEU A 4 -21.21 16.21 2.22
C LEU A 4 -22.44 16.04 1.30
N THR A 5 -23.64 15.92 1.89
CA THR A 5 -24.91 15.80 1.16
C THR A 5 -25.37 17.09 0.48
N GLN A 6 -24.70 18.22 0.78
CA GLN A 6 -25.00 19.56 0.26
C GLN A 6 -23.76 20.18 -0.40
N ILE A 7 -22.79 19.36 -0.82
CA ILE A 7 -21.50 19.81 -1.36
C ILE A 7 -21.62 20.64 -2.67
N PHE A 8 -22.77 20.56 -3.33
CA PHE A 8 -23.10 21.33 -4.53
C PHE A 8 -23.98 22.56 -4.27
N SER A 9 -24.13 22.97 -3.00
CA SER A 9 -24.92 24.15 -2.67
C SER A 9 -24.43 25.38 -3.45
N PRO A 10 -25.32 26.14 -4.11
CA PRO A 10 -24.95 27.35 -4.85
C PRO A 10 -24.45 28.48 -3.95
N THR A 11 -24.56 28.34 -2.63
CA THR A 11 -24.01 29.28 -1.65
C THR A 11 -22.50 29.14 -1.47
N LEU A 12 -21.89 28.08 -1.99
CA LEU A 12 -20.44 27.86 -1.93
C LEU A 12 -19.78 28.60 -3.08
N ASN A 13 -18.60 29.17 -2.83
CA ASN A 13 -17.89 29.96 -3.82
C ASN A 13 -17.36 29.06 -4.95
N SER A 14 -17.63 29.46 -6.20
CA SER A 14 -17.25 28.72 -7.41
C SER A 14 -15.74 28.63 -7.61
N ASP A 15 -15.01 29.62 -7.11
CA ASP A 15 -13.58 29.79 -7.36
C ASP A 15 -12.71 29.13 -6.27
N ASP A 16 -13.34 28.56 -5.24
CA ASP A 16 -12.65 27.79 -4.21
C ASP A 16 -11.93 26.60 -4.84
N LEU A 17 -10.66 26.38 -4.46
CA LEU A 17 -9.92 25.20 -4.89
C LEU A 17 -10.43 23.95 -4.17
N ILE A 18 -10.79 22.93 -4.95
CA ILE A 18 -11.09 21.57 -4.48
C ILE A 18 -9.83 20.72 -4.49
N ALA A 19 -8.96 20.94 -5.47
CA ALA A 19 -7.74 20.18 -5.63
C ALA A 19 -6.60 21.06 -6.16
N VAL A 20 -5.37 20.62 -5.90
CA VAL A 20 -4.14 21.27 -6.36
C VAL A 20 -3.28 20.28 -7.14
N SER A 21 -2.34 20.83 -7.92
CA SER A 21 -1.36 20.07 -8.70
C SER A 21 -1.98 19.01 -9.63
N PRO A 22 -2.73 19.42 -10.67
CA PRO A 22 -3.06 20.81 -11.04
C PRO A 22 -4.27 21.38 -10.28
N ASP A 23 -4.32 22.71 -10.21
CA ASP A 23 -5.41 23.45 -9.56
C ASP A 23 -6.75 23.14 -10.22
N TRP A 24 -7.74 22.92 -9.37
CA TRP A 24 -9.08 22.58 -9.81
C TRP A 24 -10.13 23.28 -8.94
N THR A 25 -10.93 24.13 -9.57
CA THR A 25 -11.94 24.94 -8.87
C THR A 25 -13.20 24.13 -8.58
N ARG A 26 -14.00 24.60 -7.63
CA ARG A 26 -15.33 24.05 -7.35
C ARG A 26 -16.24 24.08 -8.57
N ALA A 27 -16.15 25.12 -9.39
CA ALA A 27 -16.91 25.20 -10.64
C ALA A 27 -16.58 24.03 -11.57
N ASP A 28 -15.30 23.74 -11.76
CA ASP A 28 -14.84 22.65 -12.62
C ASP A 28 -15.22 21.27 -12.06
N PHE A 29 -15.08 21.11 -10.74
CA PHE A 29 -15.49 19.91 -10.00
C PHE A 29 -16.99 19.63 -10.17
N ASN A 30 -17.83 20.63 -9.90
CA ASN A 30 -19.28 20.52 -10.02
C ASN A 30 -19.71 20.18 -11.44
N ARG A 31 -19.13 20.84 -12.46
CA ARG A 31 -19.42 20.51 -13.88
C ARG A 31 -19.10 19.06 -14.19
N THR A 32 -17.96 18.56 -13.72
CA THR A 32 -17.54 17.17 -13.95
C THR A 32 -18.51 16.19 -13.30
N VAL A 33 -18.93 16.45 -12.05
CA VAL A 33 -19.91 15.61 -11.35
C VAL A 33 -21.24 15.58 -12.11
N PHE A 34 -21.80 16.73 -12.48
CA PHE A 34 -23.11 16.77 -13.13
C PHE A 34 -23.09 16.17 -14.52
N ALA A 35 -22.01 16.38 -15.30
CA ALA A 35 -21.86 15.74 -16.61
C ALA A 35 -21.78 14.22 -16.49
N LEU A 36 -20.97 13.70 -15.55
CA LEU A 36 -20.86 12.26 -15.31
C LEU A 36 -22.18 11.68 -14.80
N SER A 37 -22.85 12.37 -13.87
CA SER A 37 -24.13 11.93 -13.32
C SER A 37 -25.22 11.88 -14.39
N GLY A 38 -25.29 12.89 -15.28
CA GLY A 38 -26.21 12.89 -16.41
C GLY A 38 -26.00 11.70 -17.33
N ARG A 39 -24.74 11.33 -17.62
CA ARG A 39 -24.41 10.12 -18.40
C ARG A 39 -24.84 8.84 -17.70
N LEU A 40 -24.59 8.73 -16.40
CA LEU A 40 -25.00 7.56 -15.60
C LEU A 40 -26.53 7.41 -15.59
N LYS A 41 -27.27 8.51 -15.36
CA LYS A 41 -28.74 8.54 -15.42
C LYS A 41 -29.25 8.13 -16.81
N ALA A 42 -28.68 8.70 -17.88
CA ALA A 42 -29.08 8.41 -19.26
C ALA A 42 -28.84 6.94 -19.67
N ALA A 43 -27.79 6.31 -19.14
CA ALA A 43 -27.49 4.90 -19.36
C ALA A 43 -28.24 3.95 -18.42
N GLY A 44 -28.99 4.46 -17.44
CA GLY A 44 -29.71 3.65 -16.46
C GLY A 44 -28.80 2.84 -15.52
N VAL A 45 -27.59 3.35 -15.26
CA VAL A 45 -26.59 2.71 -14.38
C VAL A 45 -27.10 2.70 -12.94
N ARG A 46 -27.02 1.54 -12.29
CA ARG A 46 -27.43 1.31 -10.89
C ARG A 46 -26.25 0.96 -10.00
N SER A 47 -25.14 0.48 -10.55
CA SER A 47 -23.91 0.21 -9.80
C SER A 47 -22.68 0.59 -10.61
N ALA A 48 -21.70 1.18 -9.92
CA ALA A 48 -20.42 1.57 -10.50
C ALA A 48 -19.27 1.01 -9.66
N ALA A 49 -18.38 0.22 -10.27
CA ALA A 49 -17.10 -0.15 -9.70
C ALA A 49 -16.09 0.99 -9.93
N LEU A 50 -15.38 1.40 -8.87
CA LEU A 50 -14.45 2.53 -8.94
C LEU A 50 -13.02 2.07 -8.68
N TRP A 51 -12.09 2.54 -9.52
CA TRP A 51 -10.65 2.47 -9.28
C TRP A 51 -9.96 3.73 -9.81
N PHE A 52 -9.26 4.46 -8.94
CA PHE A 52 -8.69 5.77 -9.27
C PHE A 52 -7.32 5.99 -8.63
N GLU A 53 -6.44 6.68 -9.36
CA GLU A 53 -5.17 7.23 -8.85
C GLU A 53 -5.28 8.71 -8.46
N ASP A 54 -6.22 9.43 -9.06
CA ASP A 54 -6.55 10.82 -8.82
C ASP A 54 -7.69 10.97 -7.81
N ALA A 55 -7.39 11.51 -6.62
CA ALA A 55 -8.36 11.68 -5.55
C ALA A 55 -9.53 12.62 -5.87
N ALA A 56 -9.32 13.62 -6.74
CA ALA A 56 -10.38 14.56 -7.10
C ALA A 56 -11.32 13.96 -8.15
N LEU A 57 -10.79 13.20 -9.11
CA LEU A 57 -11.62 12.43 -10.05
C LEU A 57 -12.37 11.31 -9.34
N PHE A 58 -11.74 10.64 -8.36
CA PHE A 58 -12.41 9.69 -7.48
C PHE A 58 -13.61 10.34 -6.77
N ALA A 59 -13.40 11.51 -6.15
CA ALA A 59 -14.45 12.25 -5.47
C ALA A 59 -15.60 12.62 -6.44
N CYS A 60 -15.26 13.03 -7.67
CA CYS A 60 -16.25 13.28 -8.71
C CYS A 60 -17.09 12.03 -9.02
N ALA A 61 -16.44 10.89 -9.21
CA ALA A 61 -17.10 9.63 -9.57
C ALA A 61 -18.05 9.15 -8.46
N VAL A 62 -17.62 9.22 -7.19
CA VAL A 62 -18.47 8.85 -6.04
C VAL A 62 -19.73 9.73 -5.99
N LEU A 63 -19.55 11.05 -6.05
CA LEU A 63 -20.68 11.98 -5.95
C LEU A 63 -21.59 11.89 -7.18
N ALA A 64 -21.04 11.69 -8.38
CA ALA A 64 -21.81 11.53 -9.60
C ALA A 64 -22.68 10.28 -9.59
N ALA A 65 -22.13 9.15 -9.12
CA ALA A 65 -22.85 7.89 -8.95
C ALA A 65 -23.95 8.03 -7.90
N TRP A 66 -23.64 8.57 -6.71
CA TRP A 66 -24.64 8.81 -5.68
C TRP A 66 -25.76 9.77 -6.12
N HIS A 67 -25.42 10.86 -6.81
CA HIS A 67 -26.38 11.79 -7.40
C HIS A 67 -27.22 11.12 -8.52
N ALA A 68 -26.65 10.16 -9.25
CA ALA A 68 -27.36 9.37 -10.25
C ALA A 68 -28.30 8.32 -9.65
N GLY A 69 -28.22 8.07 -8.34
CA GLY A 69 -28.92 6.99 -7.66
C GLY A 69 -28.25 5.62 -7.80
N ALA A 70 -26.99 5.59 -8.26
CA ALA A 70 -26.20 4.37 -8.38
C ALA A 70 -25.41 4.08 -7.08
N GLU A 71 -25.21 2.78 -6.82
CA GLU A 71 -24.32 2.31 -5.77
C GLU A 71 -22.85 2.40 -6.23
N VAL A 72 -21.97 2.76 -5.30
CA VAL A 72 -20.53 2.81 -5.52
C VAL A 72 -19.88 1.56 -4.94
N TRP A 73 -19.10 0.82 -5.74
CA TRP A 73 -18.36 -0.36 -5.29
C TRP A 73 -16.88 0.00 -5.24
N LEU A 74 -16.31 -0.03 -4.03
CA LEU A 74 -14.92 0.35 -3.75
C LEU A 74 -14.06 -0.90 -3.61
N LEU A 75 -13.16 -1.08 -4.57
CA LEU A 75 -12.26 -2.23 -4.61
C LEU A 75 -11.04 -1.99 -3.72
N PRO A 76 -10.57 -3.02 -2.99
CA PRO A 76 -9.39 -2.87 -2.16
C PRO A 76 -8.08 -2.93 -2.96
N ASN A 77 -8.06 -3.60 -4.11
CA ASN A 77 -6.91 -3.63 -5.02
C ASN A 77 -7.37 -4.21 -6.37
N LEU A 78 -6.46 -4.23 -7.35
CA LEU A 78 -6.67 -4.84 -8.66
C LEU A 78 -6.26 -6.32 -8.73
N ALA A 79 -6.33 -7.06 -7.61
CA ALA A 79 -6.18 -8.51 -7.64
C ALA A 79 -7.36 -9.15 -8.38
N ALA A 80 -7.16 -10.37 -8.91
CA ALA A 80 -8.15 -11.09 -9.72
C ALA A 80 -9.52 -11.21 -9.01
N GLU A 81 -9.54 -11.62 -7.74
CA GLU A 81 -10.79 -11.74 -6.96
C GLU A 81 -11.58 -10.43 -6.78
N ASN A 82 -10.88 -9.28 -6.79
CA ASN A 82 -11.48 -7.97 -6.54
C ASN A 82 -11.95 -7.35 -7.85
N THR A 83 -11.16 -7.55 -8.90
CA THR A 83 -11.57 -7.22 -10.27
C THR A 83 -12.78 -8.05 -10.69
N GLU A 84 -12.80 -9.35 -10.44
CA GLU A 84 -13.98 -10.20 -10.69
C GLU A 84 -15.23 -9.68 -9.97
N TRP A 85 -15.11 -9.27 -8.71
CA TRP A 85 -16.21 -8.65 -7.98
C TRP A 85 -16.66 -7.33 -8.63
N GLY A 86 -15.74 -6.45 -9.00
CA GLY A 86 -16.06 -5.21 -9.70
C GLY A 86 -16.69 -5.42 -11.08
N GLY A 87 -16.37 -6.54 -11.75
CA GLY A 87 -16.99 -6.96 -13.02
C GLY A 87 -18.50 -7.19 -12.93
N GLY A 88 -19.04 -7.36 -11.72
CA GLY A 88 -20.48 -7.46 -11.48
C GLY A 88 -21.22 -6.12 -11.45
N ALA A 89 -20.53 -4.97 -11.52
CA ALA A 89 -21.15 -3.66 -11.61
C ALA A 89 -21.57 -3.34 -13.05
N ASP A 90 -22.55 -2.45 -13.22
CA ASP A 90 -23.00 -2.04 -14.57
C ASP A 90 -21.90 -1.29 -15.34
N VAL A 91 -21.04 -0.56 -14.61
CA VAL A 91 -19.95 0.23 -15.19
C VAL A 91 -18.72 0.26 -14.31
N TRP A 92 -17.55 0.39 -14.93
CA TRP A 92 -16.29 0.75 -14.30
C TRP A 92 -15.99 2.23 -14.52
N LEU A 93 -15.85 2.98 -13.43
CA LEU A 93 -15.39 4.37 -13.46
C LEU A 93 -13.92 4.39 -13.04
N THR A 94 -13.06 4.99 -13.86
CA THR A 94 -11.62 5.05 -13.61
C THR A 94 -10.95 6.23 -14.32
N ASP A 95 -9.72 6.54 -13.93
CA ASP A 95 -8.77 7.41 -14.63
C ASP A 95 -7.60 6.62 -15.27
N VAL A 96 -7.53 5.31 -15.03
CA VAL A 96 -6.53 4.38 -15.59
C VAL A 96 -7.17 3.25 -16.42
N PRO A 97 -7.92 3.58 -17.50
CA PRO A 97 -8.72 2.60 -18.24
C PRO A 97 -7.88 1.46 -18.84
N SER A 98 -6.64 1.74 -19.26
CA SER A 98 -5.73 0.73 -19.81
C SER A 98 -5.36 -0.34 -18.78
N GLU A 99 -5.17 0.03 -17.51
CA GLU A 99 -4.84 -0.92 -16.44
C GLU A 99 -6.02 -1.83 -16.14
N ILE A 100 -7.23 -1.28 -16.10
CA ILE A 100 -8.45 -2.06 -15.88
C ILE A 100 -8.71 -2.99 -17.07
N ALA A 101 -8.55 -2.50 -18.30
CA ALA A 101 -8.70 -3.32 -19.50
C ALA A 101 -7.70 -4.50 -19.53
N ALA A 102 -6.45 -4.27 -19.10
CA ALA A 102 -5.42 -5.31 -19.04
C ALA A 102 -5.73 -6.45 -18.04
N LYS A 103 -6.69 -6.25 -17.13
CA LYS A 103 -7.14 -7.28 -16.17
C LYS A 103 -8.23 -8.21 -16.73
N ASN A 104 -8.64 -8.06 -18.00
CA ASN A 104 -9.68 -8.87 -18.66
C ASN A 104 -11.01 -8.94 -17.89
N VAL A 105 -11.38 -7.84 -17.22
CA VAL A 105 -12.50 -7.79 -16.27
C VAL A 105 -13.85 -7.53 -16.93
N SER A 106 -13.83 -7.15 -18.20
CA SER A 106 -15.03 -6.93 -19.03
C SER A 106 -14.66 -7.08 -20.50
N ASP A 107 -15.65 -7.19 -21.38
CA ASP A 107 -15.48 -7.13 -22.84
C ASP A 107 -15.04 -5.72 -23.34
N GLY A 108 -14.54 -4.85 -22.46
CA GLY A 108 -14.05 -3.50 -22.75
C GLY A 108 -15.14 -2.43 -22.93
N LEU A 109 -16.41 -2.82 -23.03
CA LEU A 109 -17.54 -1.92 -23.34
C LEU A 109 -18.07 -1.10 -22.15
N ASN A 110 -17.71 -1.47 -20.91
CA ASN A 110 -18.25 -0.87 -19.69
C ASN A 110 -17.20 -0.09 -18.87
N ILE A 111 -16.06 0.29 -19.45
CA ILE A 111 -15.02 1.10 -18.76
C ILE A 111 -15.14 2.55 -19.22
N TRP A 112 -15.48 3.45 -18.31
CA TRP A 112 -15.64 4.88 -18.58
C TRP A 112 -14.55 5.69 -17.88
N SER A 113 -13.85 6.48 -18.68
CA SER A 113 -12.85 7.43 -18.19
C SER A 113 -13.53 8.68 -17.64
N ALA A 114 -13.42 8.91 -16.32
CA ALA A 114 -13.90 10.16 -15.72
C ALA A 114 -13.05 11.36 -16.16
N ALA A 115 -11.76 11.12 -16.46
CA ALA A 115 -10.85 12.15 -16.98
C ALA A 115 -11.32 12.67 -18.35
N ASP A 116 -11.89 11.82 -19.19
CA ASP A 116 -12.41 12.24 -20.49
C ASP A 116 -13.65 13.12 -20.35
N VAL A 117 -14.52 12.83 -19.37
CA VAL A 117 -15.68 13.68 -19.04
C VAL A 117 -15.21 15.05 -18.54
N ALA A 118 -14.18 15.09 -17.68
CA ALA A 118 -13.63 16.34 -17.16
C ALA A 118 -13.03 17.24 -18.26
N ARG A 119 -12.59 16.68 -19.38
CA ARG A 119 -12.04 17.41 -20.54
C ARG A 119 -13.09 17.90 -21.53
N MET A 120 -14.36 17.49 -21.39
CA MET A 120 -15.41 17.88 -22.36
C MET A 120 -15.72 19.39 -22.28
N PRO A 121 -15.86 20.09 -23.43
CA PRO A 121 -16.21 21.51 -23.45
C PRO A 121 -17.56 21.79 -22.79
N SER A 122 -17.65 22.92 -22.09
CA SER A 122 -18.85 23.39 -21.35
C SER A 122 -20.11 23.50 -22.21
N GLU A 123 -19.96 23.76 -23.51
CA GLU A 123 -21.08 23.95 -24.44
C GLU A 123 -21.91 22.68 -24.68
N ASN A 124 -21.37 21.49 -24.39
CA ASN A 124 -22.06 20.21 -24.57
C ASN A 124 -22.75 19.69 -23.29
N ILE A 125 -22.59 20.35 -22.15
CA ILE A 125 -23.25 20.00 -20.90
C ILE A 125 -24.52 20.85 -20.82
N GLY A 126 -25.54 20.44 -21.56
CA GLY A 126 -26.78 21.21 -21.72
C GLY A 126 -27.36 21.71 -20.39
N ASN A 127 -28.00 22.89 -20.45
CA ASN A 127 -28.71 23.64 -19.40
C ASN A 127 -29.82 22.85 -18.66
N SER A 128 -29.51 21.67 -18.11
CA SER A 128 -30.42 20.88 -17.28
C SER A 128 -30.05 20.90 -15.80
N LEU A 129 -29.30 21.92 -15.35
CA LEU A 129 -29.20 22.28 -13.94
C LEU A 129 -30.52 22.91 -13.49
N ASN A 130 -31.61 22.14 -13.50
CA ASN A 130 -32.82 22.54 -12.79
C ASN A 130 -32.46 22.67 -11.31
N HIS A 131 -32.80 23.82 -10.72
CA HIS A 131 -32.36 24.29 -9.41
C HIS A 131 -32.69 23.39 -8.20
N GLU A 132 -33.32 22.23 -8.38
CA GLU A 132 -33.85 21.37 -7.31
C GLU A 132 -32.98 20.13 -6.97
N ASP A 133 -31.97 19.75 -7.79
CA ASP A 133 -31.23 18.48 -7.65
C ASP A 133 -29.79 18.63 -7.07
N PHE A 134 -29.47 19.68 -6.31
CA PHE A 134 -28.10 19.88 -5.76
C PHE A 134 -27.74 18.97 -4.57
N ARG A 135 -28.62 18.03 -4.19
CA ARG A 135 -28.45 17.21 -2.98
C ARG A 135 -28.01 15.79 -3.33
N ILE A 136 -27.06 15.27 -2.58
CA ILE A 136 -26.79 13.84 -2.58
C ILE A 136 -27.83 13.15 -1.68
N PRO A 137 -28.49 12.08 -2.14
CA PRO A 137 -29.39 11.31 -1.29
C PRO A 137 -28.67 10.77 -0.05
N ALA A 138 -29.20 11.04 1.14
CA ALA A 138 -28.65 10.58 2.42
C ALA A 138 -28.47 9.04 2.47
N ALA A 139 -29.34 8.31 1.77
CA ALA A 139 -29.33 6.85 1.68
C ALA A 139 -28.41 6.30 0.58
N ALA A 140 -27.74 7.14 -0.22
CA ALA A 140 -26.82 6.67 -1.26
C ALA A 140 -25.69 5.82 -0.65
N ARG A 141 -25.29 4.74 -1.33
CA ARG A 141 -24.48 3.66 -0.72
C ARG A 141 -23.12 3.52 -1.39
N ALA A 142 -22.10 3.34 -0.56
CA ALA A 142 -20.80 2.81 -0.94
C ALA A 142 -20.62 1.42 -0.32
N LEU A 143 -20.22 0.45 -1.14
CA LEU A 143 -19.92 -0.92 -0.76
C LEU A 143 -18.40 -1.07 -0.74
N LEU A 144 -17.83 -1.38 0.42
CA LEU A 144 -16.41 -1.57 0.63
C LEU A 144 -16.12 -3.05 0.85
N LYS A 145 -15.28 -3.64 -0.01
CA LYS A 145 -14.83 -5.03 0.19
C LYS A 145 -13.63 -5.07 1.12
N THR A 146 -13.76 -5.79 2.24
CA THR A 146 -12.72 -5.99 3.24
C THR A 146 -12.09 -7.37 3.08
N SER A 147 -10.76 -7.45 3.22
CA SER A 147 -10.05 -8.73 3.33
C SER A 147 -10.20 -9.23 4.77
N GLY A 148 -11.11 -10.18 5.02
CA GLY A 148 -11.31 -10.76 6.34
C GLY A 148 -10.09 -11.55 6.81
N SER A 149 -9.82 -11.59 8.13
CA SER A 149 -8.74 -12.41 8.70
C SER A 149 -8.99 -13.93 8.58
N SER A 150 -10.21 -14.34 8.23
CA SER A 150 -10.64 -15.72 7.97
C SER A 150 -10.52 -16.15 6.50
N GLY A 151 -10.04 -15.28 5.60
CA GLY A 151 -9.85 -15.59 4.18
C GLY A 151 -11.07 -15.33 3.28
N ALA A 152 -12.28 -15.19 3.82
CA ALA A 152 -13.45 -14.76 3.05
C ALA A 152 -13.64 -13.24 3.16
N SER A 153 -13.64 -12.54 2.03
CA SER A 153 -13.87 -11.10 1.99
C SER A 153 -15.32 -10.75 2.37
N GLN A 154 -15.52 -9.70 3.17
CA GLN A 154 -16.86 -9.19 3.52
C GLN A 154 -17.15 -7.86 2.80
N ILE A 155 -18.42 -7.60 2.52
CA ILE A 155 -18.86 -6.31 1.98
C ILE A 155 -19.47 -5.48 3.11
N VAL A 156 -18.88 -4.33 3.39
CA VAL A 156 -19.38 -3.34 4.35
C VAL A 156 -20.07 -2.22 3.58
N VAL A 157 -21.30 -1.90 3.96
CA VAL A 157 -22.09 -0.82 3.35
C VAL A 157 -21.98 0.43 4.20
N LYS A 158 -21.63 1.56 3.59
CA LYS A 158 -21.69 2.89 4.20
C LYS A 158 -22.62 3.79 3.39
N THR A 159 -23.49 4.51 4.07
CA THR A 159 -24.36 5.51 3.44
C THR A 159 -23.71 6.89 3.42
N ALA A 160 -24.14 7.75 2.50
CA ALA A 160 -23.69 9.15 2.46
C ALA A 160 -23.95 9.87 3.79
N ALA A 161 -25.08 9.61 4.45
CA ALA A 161 -25.38 10.15 5.79
C ALA A 161 -24.41 9.67 6.87
N GLN A 162 -24.02 8.39 6.85
CA GLN A 162 -23.01 7.87 7.79
C GLN A 162 -21.63 8.50 7.54
N MET A 163 -21.23 8.66 6.28
CA MET A 163 -19.97 9.32 5.92
C MET A 163 -19.98 10.79 6.32
N GLU A 164 -21.10 11.51 6.12
CA GLU A 164 -21.27 12.89 6.56
C GLU A 164 -21.18 13.02 8.08
N ALA A 165 -21.89 12.16 8.82
CA ALA A 165 -21.89 12.19 10.29
C ALA A 165 -20.48 11.97 10.84
N GLU A 166 -19.75 10.96 10.34
CA GLU A 166 -18.37 10.70 10.73
C GLU A 166 -17.45 11.89 10.41
N ALA A 167 -17.51 12.41 9.18
CA ALA A 167 -16.69 13.54 8.75
C ALA A 167 -16.98 14.81 9.56
N TRP A 168 -18.24 15.06 9.91
CA TRP A 168 -18.64 16.21 10.72
C TRP A 168 -18.14 16.11 12.17
N MET A 169 -18.13 14.91 12.74
CA MET A 169 -17.56 14.68 14.08
C MET A 169 -16.04 14.82 14.09
N LEU A 170 -15.37 14.29 13.06
CA LEU A 170 -13.93 14.47 12.89
C LEU A 170 -13.56 15.93 12.69
N ALA A 171 -14.31 16.66 11.87
CA ALA A 171 -14.12 18.09 11.62
C ALA A 171 -14.17 18.91 12.92
N GLN A 172 -14.96 18.50 13.90
CA GLN A 172 -15.03 19.15 15.22
C GLN A 172 -13.95 18.68 16.20
N THR A 173 -13.41 17.47 16.01
CA THR A 173 -12.48 16.84 16.96
C THR A 173 -11.02 17.08 16.61
N LEU A 174 -10.70 17.31 15.33
CA LEU A 174 -9.33 17.51 14.90
C LEU A 174 -8.71 18.75 15.55
N PRO A 175 -7.45 18.67 16.04
CA PRO A 175 -6.77 19.78 16.71
C PRO A 175 -6.21 20.82 15.73
N PHE A 176 -6.38 20.63 14.42
CA PHE A 176 -5.90 21.52 13.37
C PHE A 176 -7.01 21.74 12.33
N GLN A 177 -7.39 23.00 12.12
CA GLN A 177 -8.51 23.36 11.24
C GLN A 177 -8.24 24.60 10.37
N GLU A 178 -7.41 25.52 10.84
CA GLU A 178 -7.25 26.85 10.24
C GLU A 178 -6.07 26.95 9.26
N ASP A 179 -6.29 27.68 8.17
CA ASP A 179 -5.34 28.02 7.11
C ASP A 179 -4.71 26.83 6.39
N VAL A 180 -5.41 25.70 6.28
CA VAL A 180 -4.90 24.54 5.54
C VAL A 180 -4.99 24.82 4.04
N ALA A 181 -3.84 25.08 3.42
CA ALA A 181 -3.72 25.30 1.98
C ALA A 181 -3.88 23.99 1.20
N THR A 182 -3.50 22.84 1.78
CA THR A 182 -3.58 21.56 1.08
C THR A 182 -3.59 20.35 1.99
N VAL A 183 -4.20 19.26 1.53
CA VAL A 183 -4.12 17.92 2.12
C VAL A 183 -3.34 16.99 1.20
N ALA A 184 -2.21 16.46 1.69
CA ALA A 184 -1.42 15.44 1.00
C ALA A 184 -1.67 14.06 1.64
N GLY A 185 -1.91 13.03 0.84
CA GLY A 185 -2.30 11.72 1.35
C GLY A 185 -1.47 10.58 0.77
N SER A 186 -0.97 9.68 1.63
CA SER A 186 -0.22 8.49 1.21
C SER A 186 -1.07 7.24 1.03
N VAL A 187 -2.37 7.33 1.31
CA VAL A 187 -3.31 6.21 1.26
C VAL A 187 -4.32 6.39 0.14
N SER A 188 -4.79 5.29 -0.46
CA SER A 188 -5.79 5.35 -1.53
C SER A 188 -7.15 5.82 -0.98
N PRO A 189 -7.88 6.69 -1.70
CA PRO A 189 -9.20 7.17 -1.28
C PRO A 189 -10.29 6.09 -1.36
N GLN A 190 -9.99 4.94 -1.96
CA GLN A 190 -10.92 3.83 -2.17
C GLN A 190 -11.06 2.93 -0.93
N HIS A 191 -10.14 3.03 0.03
CA HIS A 191 -10.22 2.33 1.31
C HIS A 191 -10.90 3.17 2.37
N MET A 192 -11.51 2.56 3.39
CA MET A 192 -12.19 3.31 4.46
C MET A 192 -11.36 4.46 5.02
N TYR A 193 -10.07 4.26 5.31
CA TYR A 193 -9.22 5.34 5.82
C TYR A 193 -9.10 6.52 4.83
N GLY A 194 -8.80 6.27 3.55
CA GLY A 194 -8.78 7.33 2.55
C GLY A 194 -10.18 7.86 2.20
N PHE A 195 -11.21 7.02 2.27
CA PHE A 195 -12.60 7.39 1.97
C PHE A 195 -13.14 8.37 3.03
N THR A 196 -12.80 8.14 4.31
CA THR A 196 -13.07 9.09 5.38
C THR A 196 -12.17 10.33 5.26
N PHE A 197 -10.84 10.17 5.16
CA PHE A 197 -9.91 11.28 5.38
C PHE A 197 -9.39 12.00 4.14
N ARG A 198 -9.47 11.41 2.94
CA ARG A 198 -9.11 12.05 1.65
C ARG A 198 -10.32 12.43 0.80
N PHE A 199 -11.50 11.88 1.11
CA PHE A 199 -12.76 12.21 0.43
C PHE A 199 -13.72 12.95 1.37
N ALA A 200 -14.36 12.26 2.32
CA ALA A 200 -15.48 12.82 3.09
C ALA A 200 -15.07 14.02 3.96
N LEU A 201 -14.00 13.87 4.75
CA LEU A 201 -13.49 14.91 5.64
C LEU A 201 -12.95 16.11 4.87
N VAL A 202 -12.15 15.89 3.82
CA VAL A 202 -11.55 16.98 3.04
C VAL A 202 -12.62 17.86 2.42
N LEU A 203 -13.64 17.25 1.80
CA LEU A 203 -14.78 17.98 1.25
C LEU A 203 -15.60 18.68 2.35
N THR A 204 -15.73 18.06 3.51
CA THR A 204 -16.43 18.64 4.67
C THR A 204 -15.69 19.86 5.24
N MET A 205 -14.37 19.82 5.28
CA MET A 205 -13.52 20.93 5.73
C MET A 205 -13.40 22.02 4.66
N GLY A 206 -13.60 21.69 3.38
CA GLY A 206 -13.33 22.59 2.25
C GLY A 206 -11.83 22.73 1.99
N TRP A 207 -11.03 21.73 2.36
CA TRP A 207 -9.59 21.76 2.14
C TRP A 207 -9.26 21.35 0.70
N PRO A 208 -8.32 22.02 0.01
CA PRO A 208 -7.82 21.56 -1.28
C PRO A 208 -7.03 20.26 -1.13
N MET A 209 -7.25 19.26 -2.00
CA MET A 209 -6.48 18.00 -1.97
C MET A 209 -5.39 17.92 -3.03
N VAL A 210 -4.24 17.34 -2.67
CA VAL A 210 -3.32 16.80 -3.68
C VAL A 210 -3.99 15.59 -4.34
N ARG A 211 -4.06 15.64 -5.66
CA ARG A 211 -4.74 14.64 -6.50
C ARG A 211 -4.04 13.29 -6.43
N ALA A 212 -2.75 13.27 -6.75
CA ALA A 212 -1.95 12.05 -6.74
C ALA A 212 -1.72 11.50 -5.31
N GLN A 213 -1.68 10.18 -5.17
CA GLN A 213 -1.30 9.53 -3.92
C GLN A 213 0.21 9.64 -3.69
N CYS A 214 0.61 10.13 -2.52
CA CYS A 214 2.01 10.26 -2.11
C CYS A 214 2.53 8.93 -1.54
N VAL A 215 2.80 7.95 -2.40
CA VAL A 215 3.18 6.58 -2.00
C VAL A 215 4.58 6.46 -1.37
N TYR A 216 5.47 7.42 -1.64
CA TYR A 216 6.84 7.45 -1.12
C TYR A 216 7.06 8.64 -0.19
N PRO A 217 7.94 8.53 0.84
CA PRO A 217 8.30 9.65 1.71
C PRO A 217 8.68 10.92 0.92
N GLU A 218 9.47 10.78 -0.14
CA GLU A 218 9.95 11.86 -0.99
C GLU A 218 8.79 12.60 -1.68
N THR A 219 7.77 11.87 -2.13
CA THR A 219 6.58 12.46 -2.76
C THR A 219 5.72 13.23 -1.75
N LEU A 220 5.60 12.73 -0.52
CA LEU A 220 4.87 13.43 0.54
C LEU A 220 5.59 14.72 0.96
N LEU A 221 6.91 14.65 1.13
CA LEU A 221 7.75 15.81 1.46
C LEU A 221 7.68 16.87 0.35
N ALA A 222 7.77 16.46 -0.92
CA ALA A 222 7.69 17.37 -2.06
C ALA A 222 6.32 18.07 -2.16
N ALA A 223 5.23 17.32 -1.96
CA ALA A 223 3.89 17.86 -1.95
C ALA A 223 3.68 18.90 -0.83
N ALA A 224 4.22 18.62 0.36
CA ALA A 224 4.16 19.52 1.51
C ALA A 224 5.01 20.78 1.30
N ALA A 225 6.22 20.64 0.76
CA ALA A 225 7.14 21.76 0.52
C ALA A 225 6.63 22.73 -0.56
N ALA A 226 5.80 22.24 -1.49
CA ALA A 226 5.19 23.05 -2.54
C ALA A 226 4.07 23.99 -2.05
N GLN A 227 3.63 23.85 -0.80
CA GLN A 227 2.47 24.55 -0.24
C GLN A 227 2.84 25.34 1.01
N GLU A 228 2.06 26.36 1.34
CA GLU A 228 2.28 27.19 2.53
C GLU A 228 1.99 26.42 3.82
N LYS A 229 0.87 25.69 3.86
CA LYS A 229 0.44 24.92 5.04
C LYS A 229 -0.30 23.66 4.61
N SER A 230 0.15 22.51 5.05
CA SER A 230 -0.33 21.20 4.62
C SER A 230 -0.80 20.33 5.78
N VAL A 231 -1.81 19.50 5.53
CA VAL A 231 -2.22 18.39 6.40
C VAL A 231 -1.85 17.09 5.73
N TRP A 232 -1.26 16.16 6.49
CA TRP A 232 -0.86 14.85 5.98
C TRP A 232 -1.84 13.78 6.44
N ILE A 233 -2.32 12.97 5.49
CA ILE A 233 -3.09 11.75 5.76
C ILE A 233 -2.19 10.57 5.40
N ALA A 234 -1.49 10.02 6.40
CA ALA A 234 -0.38 9.10 6.15
C ALA A 234 -0.44 7.81 6.98
N SER A 235 -0.02 6.70 6.41
CA SER A 235 0.09 5.44 7.15
C SER A 235 1.34 5.41 8.06
N PRO A 236 1.31 4.69 9.19
CA PRO A 236 2.48 4.50 10.06
C PRO A 236 3.71 3.97 9.32
N ALA A 237 3.51 3.07 8.35
CA ALA A 237 4.59 2.50 7.56
C ALA A 237 5.32 3.54 6.72
N LEU A 238 4.60 4.50 6.12
CA LEU A 238 5.25 5.59 5.38
C LEU A 238 5.96 6.54 6.34
N LEU A 239 5.29 6.92 7.44
CA LEU A 239 5.85 7.83 8.44
C LEU A 239 7.14 7.29 9.05
N ASN A 240 7.20 5.99 9.35
CA ASN A 240 8.39 5.33 9.89
C ASN A 240 9.58 5.37 8.90
N ARG A 241 9.32 5.36 7.59
CA ARG A 241 10.35 5.43 6.54
C ARG A 241 10.89 6.84 6.28
N LEU A 242 10.32 7.89 6.87
CA LEU A 242 10.87 9.24 6.76
C LEU A 242 12.28 9.27 7.37
N GLY A 243 12.42 8.81 8.61
CA GLY A 243 13.69 8.81 9.35
C GLY A 243 14.26 10.20 9.62
N ALA A 244 15.32 10.29 10.42
CA ALA A 244 15.91 11.58 10.81
C ALA A 244 16.67 12.28 9.66
N ASN A 245 17.22 11.51 8.72
CA ASN A 245 18.11 12.00 7.65
C ASN A 245 17.34 12.61 6.46
N ARG A 246 16.42 13.55 6.73
CA ARG A 246 15.65 14.28 5.70
C ARG A 246 15.88 15.77 5.83
N ASN A 247 15.58 16.51 4.76
CA ASN A 247 15.64 17.97 4.77
C ASN A 247 14.42 18.58 5.48
N TRP A 248 14.34 18.39 6.79
CA TRP A 248 13.22 18.88 7.62
C TRP A 248 13.09 20.41 7.60
N ASN A 249 14.18 21.13 7.38
CA ASN A 249 14.17 22.59 7.24
C ASN A 249 13.28 23.07 6.09
N ALA A 250 13.09 22.25 5.04
CA ALA A 250 12.19 22.59 3.95
C ALA A 250 10.70 22.60 4.36
N LEU A 251 10.37 22.01 5.50
CA LEU A 251 9.00 21.86 6.01
C LEU A 251 8.68 22.74 7.23
N GLU A 252 9.65 23.53 7.71
CA GLU A 252 9.48 24.34 8.91
C GLU A 252 8.24 25.25 8.78
N GLY A 253 7.29 25.09 9.71
CA GLY A 253 6.02 25.83 9.73
C GLY A 253 4.99 25.43 8.66
N ARG A 254 5.31 24.47 7.77
CA ARG A 254 4.44 24.08 6.64
C ARG A 254 3.53 22.89 6.90
N VAL A 255 3.66 22.21 8.03
CA VAL A 255 2.83 21.05 8.38
C VAL A 255 1.89 21.45 9.52
N ALA A 256 0.61 21.65 9.19
CA ALA A 256 -0.44 22.01 10.15
C ALA A 256 -0.90 20.82 11.00
N GLY A 257 -0.88 19.62 10.42
CA GLY A 257 -1.46 18.44 11.04
C GLY A 257 -1.02 17.16 10.35
N ILE A 258 -0.90 16.09 11.12
CA ILE A 258 -0.68 14.74 10.59
C ILE A 258 -1.76 13.85 11.18
N VAL A 259 -2.53 13.18 10.33
CA VAL A 259 -3.42 12.08 10.72
C VAL A 259 -2.72 10.77 10.37
N SER A 260 -2.68 9.84 11.31
CA SER A 260 -2.14 8.50 11.11
C SER A 260 -3.16 7.43 11.48
N ALA A 261 -3.35 6.42 10.63
CA ALA A 261 -4.28 5.33 10.88
C ALA A 261 -3.86 4.01 10.19
N GLY A 262 -4.55 2.92 10.54
CA GLY A 262 -4.39 1.61 9.90
C GLY A 262 -3.30 0.71 10.52
N GLY A 263 -2.58 1.21 11.52
CA GLY A 263 -1.61 0.46 12.31
C GLY A 263 -1.13 1.28 13.51
N ALA A 264 -0.33 0.68 14.38
CA ALA A 264 0.33 1.41 15.46
C ALA A 264 1.49 2.24 14.89
N LEU A 265 1.57 3.51 15.26
CA LEU A 265 2.75 4.33 15.01
C LEU A 265 3.78 4.08 16.13
N PRO A 266 5.06 3.83 15.81
CA PRO A 266 6.11 3.76 16.84
C PRO A 266 6.27 5.11 17.55
N ASP A 267 6.52 5.07 18.87
CA ASP A 267 6.67 6.29 19.67
C ASP A 267 7.86 7.14 19.18
N ASP A 268 8.98 6.51 18.81
CA ASP A 268 10.15 7.20 18.24
C ASP A 268 9.81 7.94 16.94
N THR A 269 8.95 7.38 16.09
CA THR A 269 8.48 8.07 14.88
C THR A 269 7.60 9.26 15.24
N ALA A 270 6.71 9.10 16.23
CA ALA A 270 5.83 10.18 16.67
C ALA A 270 6.63 11.34 17.31
N ASP A 271 7.66 11.02 18.09
CA ASP A 271 8.55 11.99 18.72
C ASP A 271 9.43 12.71 17.69
N LEU A 272 9.97 11.98 16.70
CA LEU A 272 10.68 12.57 15.57
C LEU A 272 9.80 13.58 14.81
N LEU A 273 8.56 13.20 14.49
CA LEU A 273 7.62 14.09 13.80
C LEU A 273 7.21 15.28 14.67
N ALA A 274 7.07 15.09 15.99
CA ALA A 274 6.83 16.20 16.91
C ALA A 274 8.01 17.18 16.97
N GLN A 275 9.25 16.70 16.79
CA GLN A 275 10.45 17.53 16.77
C GLN A 275 10.56 18.36 15.48
N TYR A 276 10.26 17.77 14.32
CA TYR A 276 10.52 18.41 13.02
C TYR A 276 9.28 18.96 12.31
N ALA A 277 8.08 18.57 12.74
CA ALA A 277 6.81 18.97 12.16
C ALA A 277 5.76 19.12 13.28
N VAL A 278 4.79 18.20 13.34
CA VAL A 278 3.76 18.15 14.38
C VAL A 278 3.56 16.72 14.84
N ARG A 279 3.19 16.54 16.10
CA ARG A 279 2.88 15.22 16.63
C ARG A 279 1.66 14.64 15.93
N PRO A 280 1.70 13.40 15.40
CA PRO A 280 0.57 12.81 14.72
C PRO A 280 -0.67 12.64 15.61
N PHE A 281 -1.83 12.90 15.03
CA PHE A 281 -3.14 12.53 15.53
C PHE A 281 -3.47 11.12 15.03
N GLU A 282 -3.32 10.15 15.91
CA GLU A 282 -3.52 8.75 15.58
C GLU A 282 -5.00 8.38 15.69
N ILE A 283 -5.47 7.55 14.77
CA ILE A 283 -6.86 7.15 14.64
C ILE A 283 -6.99 5.63 14.81
N TYR A 284 -7.91 5.22 15.68
CA TYR A 284 -8.35 3.84 15.82
C TYR A 284 -9.74 3.68 15.22
N GLY A 285 -9.86 2.67 14.36
CA GLY A 285 -11.10 2.37 13.65
C GLY A 285 -10.92 1.21 12.66
N SER A 286 -12.01 0.85 12.02
CA SER A 286 -12.09 -0.22 11.03
C SER A 286 -13.07 0.17 9.92
N THR A 287 -13.25 -0.68 8.91
CA THR A 287 -14.26 -0.42 7.87
C THR A 287 -15.67 -0.49 8.46
N GLU A 288 -15.86 -1.42 9.38
CA GLU A 288 -17.12 -1.74 10.04
C GLU A 288 -17.51 -0.64 11.04
N THR A 289 -16.59 -0.29 11.94
CA THR A 289 -16.83 0.72 13.00
C THR A 289 -16.79 2.15 12.49
N GLY A 290 -16.11 2.39 11.35
CA GLY A 290 -15.57 3.72 11.07
C GLY A 290 -14.55 4.13 12.13
N VAL A 291 -14.30 5.43 12.29
CA VAL A 291 -13.45 5.98 13.34
C VAL A 291 -14.15 5.83 14.69
N ALA A 292 -13.47 5.20 15.63
CA ALA A 292 -13.99 4.95 16.97
C ALA A 292 -13.28 5.79 18.02
N ALA A 293 -11.96 5.93 17.90
CA ALA A 293 -11.14 6.60 18.90
C ALA A 293 -9.92 7.28 18.27
N TRP A 294 -9.28 8.14 19.04
CA TRP A 294 -8.06 8.85 18.66
C TRP A 294 -7.09 8.92 19.83
N ARG A 295 -5.82 9.22 19.54
CA ARG A 295 -4.81 9.57 20.54
C ARG A 295 -3.75 10.48 19.95
N SER A 296 -2.86 10.98 20.81
CA SER A 296 -1.61 11.61 20.40
C SER A 296 -0.48 11.05 21.27
N GLY A 297 0.48 10.36 20.64
CA GLY A 297 1.59 9.70 21.34
C GLY A 297 1.13 8.52 22.22
N SER A 298 1.80 8.32 23.35
CA SER A 298 1.57 7.21 24.28
C SER A 298 0.33 7.36 25.17
N ALA A 299 -0.55 8.32 24.85
CA ALA A 299 -1.80 8.52 25.56
C ALA A 299 -2.80 7.35 25.36
N LEU A 300 -3.73 7.21 26.31
CA LEU A 300 -4.88 6.32 26.18
C LEU A 300 -5.71 6.71 24.94
N TRP A 301 -6.24 5.71 24.22
CA TRP A 301 -7.20 5.94 23.16
C TRP A 301 -8.48 6.55 23.72
N GLN A 302 -8.85 7.72 23.22
CA GLN A 302 -10.05 8.44 23.60
C GLN A 302 -11.14 8.20 22.56
N PRO A 303 -12.37 7.82 22.94
CA PRO A 303 -13.47 7.72 21.98
C PRO A 303 -13.73 9.07 21.32
N LEU A 304 -14.12 9.07 20.04
CA LEU A 304 -14.74 10.25 19.45
C LEU A 304 -16.03 10.58 20.22
N PRO A 305 -16.47 11.86 20.23
CA PRO A 305 -17.77 12.18 20.80
C PRO A 305 -18.87 11.37 20.10
N GLU A 306 -19.89 10.97 20.85
CA GLU A 306 -20.98 10.06 20.44
C GLU A 306 -20.59 8.59 20.20
N VAL A 307 -19.31 8.21 20.30
CA VAL A 307 -18.91 6.81 20.25
C VAL A 307 -19.11 6.14 21.61
N VAL A 308 -19.88 5.06 21.62
CA VAL A 308 -20.15 4.26 22.82
C VAL A 308 -19.33 2.98 22.78
N LEU A 309 -18.29 2.95 23.61
CA LEU A 309 -17.44 1.79 23.81
C LEU A 309 -18.05 0.84 24.85
N ALA A 310 -17.92 -0.46 24.61
CA ALA A 310 -18.13 -1.49 25.63
C ALA A 310 -17.14 -2.63 25.43
N GLN A 311 -17.01 -3.51 26.40
CA GLN A 311 -16.09 -4.65 26.37
C GLN A 311 -16.86 -5.94 26.60
N ASN A 312 -16.56 -7.00 25.86
CA ASN A 312 -17.16 -8.32 26.10
C ASN A 312 -16.37 -9.13 27.14
N ASP A 313 -16.88 -10.31 27.52
CA ASP A 313 -16.27 -11.18 28.53
C ASP A 313 -14.85 -11.66 28.17
N ALA A 314 -14.51 -11.68 26.87
CA ALA A 314 -13.18 -12.03 26.39
C ALA A 314 -12.18 -10.85 26.43
N GLY A 315 -12.64 -9.66 26.86
CA GLY A 315 -11.84 -8.43 26.89
C GLY A 315 -11.79 -7.68 25.56
N ALA A 316 -12.57 -8.10 24.56
CA ALA A 316 -12.58 -7.48 23.23
C ALA A 316 -13.54 -6.28 23.16
N LEU A 317 -13.11 -5.23 22.46
CA LEU A 317 -13.85 -3.99 22.29
C LEU A 317 -15.08 -4.18 21.41
N SER A 318 -16.18 -3.53 21.79
CA SER A 318 -17.33 -3.30 20.93
C SER A 318 -17.61 -1.82 20.81
N VAL A 319 -17.94 -1.38 19.61
CA VAL A 319 -18.09 0.03 19.24
C VAL A 319 -19.48 0.26 18.67
N ALA A 320 -20.16 1.31 19.12
CA ALA A 320 -21.38 1.80 18.49
C ALA A 320 -21.24 3.31 18.26
N SER A 321 -21.61 3.78 17.06
CA SER A 321 -21.61 5.19 16.69
C SER A 321 -22.73 5.48 15.67
N PRO A 322 -23.07 6.75 15.43
CA PRO A 322 -24.01 7.11 14.35
C PRO A 322 -23.59 6.61 12.96
N TRP A 323 -22.28 6.43 12.72
CA TRP A 323 -21.71 6.01 11.43
C TRP A 323 -21.35 4.52 11.34
N SER A 324 -21.48 3.74 12.43
CA SER A 324 -21.25 2.30 12.40
C SER A 324 -22.47 1.49 11.97
N GLY A 325 -23.67 2.08 11.99
CA GLY A 325 -24.92 1.38 11.66
C GLY A 325 -25.37 0.39 12.74
N GLY A 326 -24.88 0.54 13.97
CA GLY A 326 -25.19 -0.33 15.10
C GLY A 326 -23.94 -0.69 15.93
N ARG A 327 -24.12 -1.55 16.93
CA ARG A 327 -22.98 -2.05 17.73
C ARG A 327 -22.23 -3.11 16.94
N PHE A 328 -20.93 -2.91 16.77
CA PHE A 328 -20.02 -3.86 16.14
C PHE A 328 -19.05 -4.42 17.16
N GLN A 329 -18.92 -5.75 17.20
CA GLN A 329 -17.95 -6.44 18.05
C GLN A 329 -16.63 -6.58 17.29
N THR A 330 -15.56 -5.97 17.78
CA THR A 330 -14.23 -6.13 17.22
C THR A 330 -13.55 -7.37 17.81
N ALA A 331 -12.43 -7.76 17.21
CA ALA A 331 -11.51 -8.74 17.77
C ALA A 331 -10.35 -8.06 18.52
N ASP A 332 -10.41 -6.75 18.80
CA ASP A 332 -9.34 -6.01 19.46
C ASP A 332 -9.50 -6.12 20.98
N LEU A 333 -8.53 -6.71 21.66
CA LEU A 333 -8.47 -6.74 23.12
C LEU A 333 -8.02 -5.38 23.63
N VAL A 334 -8.70 -4.91 24.68
CA VAL A 334 -8.45 -3.60 25.27
C VAL A 334 -8.39 -3.69 26.79
N GLU A 335 -7.78 -2.71 27.41
CA GLU A 335 -7.94 -2.43 28.84
C GLU A 335 -8.62 -1.08 28.99
N MET A 336 -9.85 -1.06 29.51
CA MET A 336 -10.62 0.17 29.68
C MET A 336 -10.07 0.98 30.86
N GLN A 337 -9.76 2.25 30.64
CA GLN A 337 -9.21 3.15 31.65
C GLN A 337 -9.67 4.58 31.43
N ASN A 338 -10.18 5.24 32.48
CA ASN A 338 -10.51 6.67 32.49
C ASN A 338 -11.36 7.15 31.29
N GLY A 339 -12.35 6.36 30.86
CA GLY A 339 -13.20 6.68 29.71
C GLY A 339 -12.56 6.43 28.33
N GLY A 340 -11.26 6.10 28.29
CA GLY A 340 -10.54 5.62 27.13
C GLY A 340 -10.10 4.17 27.28
N PHE A 341 -9.11 3.75 26.50
CA PHE A 341 -8.55 2.41 26.58
C PHE A 341 -7.09 2.30 26.14
N THR A 342 -6.41 1.26 26.64
CA THR A 342 -5.15 0.76 26.09
C THR A 342 -5.46 -0.36 25.11
N LEU A 343 -4.89 -0.31 23.90
CA LEU A 343 -5.04 -1.38 22.92
C LEU A 343 -4.01 -2.49 23.20
N LEU A 344 -4.49 -3.68 23.56
CA LEU A 344 -3.63 -4.84 23.88
C LEU A 344 -3.28 -5.68 22.63
N GLY A 345 -3.94 -5.38 21.51
CA GLY A 345 -3.78 -6.08 20.23
C GLY A 345 -4.98 -6.93 19.88
N ARG A 346 -4.96 -7.54 18.69
CA ARG A 346 -6.07 -8.36 18.24
C ARG A 346 -6.02 -9.76 18.82
N GLN A 347 -7.19 -10.28 19.21
CA GLN A 347 -7.40 -11.64 19.67
C GLN A 347 -6.92 -12.68 18.65
N ASP A 348 -7.10 -12.43 17.35
CA ASP A 348 -6.60 -13.31 16.26
C ASP A 348 -5.10 -13.18 16.02
N ARG A 349 -4.44 -12.12 16.53
CA ARG A 349 -2.99 -11.91 16.49
C ARG A 349 -2.30 -12.21 17.83
N ILE A 350 -3.05 -12.69 18.82
CA ILE A 350 -2.54 -13.19 20.08
C ILE A 350 -2.57 -14.70 20.04
N ILE A 351 -1.40 -15.31 19.87
CA ILE A 351 -1.31 -16.76 19.78
C ILE A 351 -1.10 -17.37 21.17
N LYS A 352 -1.73 -18.51 21.42
CA LYS A 352 -1.39 -19.33 22.59
C LYS A 352 -0.18 -20.19 22.21
N PHE A 353 0.93 -19.99 22.92
CA PHE A 353 2.19 -20.67 22.66
C PHE A 353 2.83 -21.15 23.96
N GLU A 354 2.94 -22.48 24.11
CA GLU A 354 3.50 -23.13 25.32
C GLU A 354 2.97 -22.49 26.62
N ASP A 355 1.64 -22.38 26.70
CA ASP A 355 0.84 -21.79 27.79
C ASP A 355 0.96 -20.28 28.02
N LYS A 356 1.68 -19.56 27.16
CA LYS A 356 1.71 -18.09 27.15
C LYS A 356 0.84 -17.52 26.03
N ARG A 357 0.20 -16.38 26.30
CA ARG A 357 -0.41 -15.54 25.26
C ARG A 357 0.65 -14.61 24.73
N VAL A 358 0.90 -14.66 23.43
CA VAL A 358 1.94 -13.88 22.76
C VAL A 358 1.29 -12.95 21.75
N SER A 359 1.49 -11.64 21.90
CA SER A 359 1.09 -10.65 20.91
C SER A 359 2.11 -10.62 19.77
N LEU A 360 1.70 -11.03 18.57
CA LEU A 360 2.56 -10.94 17.38
C LEU A 360 2.87 -9.48 17.03
N THR A 361 1.91 -8.57 17.23
CA THR A 361 2.09 -7.13 17.00
C THR A 361 3.11 -6.51 17.96
N GLU A 362 3.17 -6.98 19.22
CA GLU A 362 4.18 -6.51 20.16
C GLU A 362 5.60 -6.89 19.71
N ILE A 363 5.77 -8.10 19.17
CA ILE A 363 7.05 -8.52 18.58
C ILE A 363 7.42 -7.63 17.40
N GLU A 364 6.47 -7.32 16.51
CA GLU A 364 6.67 -6.40 15.39
C GLU A 364 7.13 -5.02 15.88
N HIS A 365 6.45 -4.44 16.87
CA HIS A 365 6.79 -3.13 17.43
C HIS A 365 8.22 -3.13 18.01
N LYS A 366 8.55 -4.14 18.82
CA LYS A 366 9.89 -4.24 19.41
C LYS A 366 10.98 -4.39 18.35
N LEU A 367 10.71 -5.08 17.25
CA LEU A 367 11.64 -5.17 16.12
C LEU A 367 11.84 -3.83 15.42
N LEU A 368 10.78 -3.05 15.24
CA LEU A 368 10.85 -1.73 14.61
C LEU A 368 11.73 -0.74 15.40
N ALA A 369 11.90 -0.95 16.71
CA ALA A 369 12.81 -0.17 17.54
C ALA A 369 14.30 -0.52 17.38
N HIS A 370 14.66 -1.46 16.50
CA HIS A 370 16.06 -1.78 16.21
C HIS A 370 16.54 -1.05 14.95
N ASP A 371 17.74 -0.47 15.01
CA ASP A 371 18.38 0.33 13.95
C ASP A 371 18.52 -0.33 12.58
N TRP A 372 18.22 -1.62 12.44
CA TRP A 372 18.38 -2.38 11.19
C TRP A 372 17.05 -2.67 10.51
N ILE A 373 15.92 -2.39 11.17
CA ILE A 373 14.60 -2.83 10.73
C ILE A 373 13.84 -1.62 10.18
N ALA A 374 13.49 -1.70 8.89
CA ALA A 374 12.61 -0.74 8.24
C ALA A 374 11.12 -1.10 8.44
N ASP A 375 10.83 -2.40 8.49
CA ASP A 375 9.48 -2.95 8.60
C ASP A 375 9.52 -4.38 9.18
N ALA A 376 8.46 -4.82 9.85
CA ALA A 376 8.38 -6.18 10.38
C ALA A 376 6.95 -6.72 10.33
N HIS A 377 6.84 -8.01 10.03
CA HIS A 377 5.60 -8.77 10.16
C HIS A 377 5.82 -10.13 10.82
N CYS A 378 4.99 -10.44 11.82
CA CYS A 378 5.01 -11.67 12.58
C CYS A 378 3.75 -12.50 12.31
N GLY A 379 3.98 -13.80 12.14
CA GLY A 379 2.94 -14.79 11.95
C GLY A 379 3.33 -16.14 12.56
N VAL A 380 2.42 -17.11 12.47
CA VAL A 380 2.73 -18.50 12.80
C VAL A 380 3.29 -19.18 11.56
N HIS A 381 4.44 -19.83 11.69
CA HIS A 381 5.06 -20.57 10.60
C HIS A 381 4.11 -21.65 10.11
N PRO A 382 3.78 -21.68 8.81
CA PRO A 382 2.69 -22.51 8.30
C PRO A 382 2.92 -24.01 8.44
N GLN A 383 4.18 -24.44 8.37
CA GLN A 383 4.56 -25.84 8.49
C GLN A 383 5.05 -26.25 9.88
N HIS A 384 5.32 -25.29 10.78
CA HIS A 384 6.03 -25.57 12.03
C HIS A 384 5.29 -25.11 13.29
N GLY A 385 4.22 -24.32 13.17
CA GLY A 385 3.44 -23.87 14.32
C GLY A 385 4.23 -22.99 15.31
N ARG A 386 5.38 -22.43 14.87
CA ARG A 386 6.28 -21.59 15.67
C ARG A 386 6.21 -20.14 15.17
N ILE A 387 6.56 -19.17 16.01
CA ILE A 387 6.61 -17.76 15.60
C ILE A 387 7.67 -17.58 14.49
N ALA A 388 7.24 -16.91 13.42
CA ALA A 388 8.03 -16.57 12.26
C ALA A 388 7.98 -15.05 12.01
N VAL A 389 9.12 -14.47 11.63
CA VAL A 389 9.29 -13.03 11.38
C VAL A 389 9.72 -12.80 9.95
N TRP A 390 8.96 -12.00 9.22
CA TRP A 390 9.40 -11.40 7.96
C TRP A 390 9.81 -9.95 8.22
N ALA A 391 11.10 -9.65 8.09
CA ALA A 391 11.67 -8.34 8.39
C ALA A 391 12.19 -7.68 7.11
N ALA A 392 11.78 -6.43 6.87
CA ALA A 392 12.46 -5.58 5.91
C ALA A 392 13.65 -4.90 6.59
N LEU A 393 14.82 -5.04 5.99
CA LEU A 393 16.05 -4.41 6.46
C LEU A 393 16.22 -3.05 5.81
N ASN A 394 16.65 -2.05 6.59
CA ASN A 394 17.12 -0.77 6.03
C ASN A 394 18.56 -0.92 5.49
N ALA A 395 19.16 0.18 5.03
CA ALA A 395 20.51 0.17 4.46
C ALA A 395 21.57 -0.41 5.42
N GLU A 396 21.51 -0.05 6.70
CA GLU A 396 22.45 -0.57 7.72
C GLU A 396 22.24 -2.06 7.98
N GLY A 397 20.99 -2.51 8.06
CA GLY A 397 20.65 -3.92 8.21
C GLY A 397 21.09 -4.76 7.00
N ILE A 398 20.96 -4.23 5.79
CA ILE A 398 21.43 -4.87 4.56
C ILE A 398 22.96 -4.99 4.56
N GLU A 399 23.67 -3.96 5.01
CA GLU A 399 25.13 -4.01 5.11
C GLU A 399 25.58 -5.02 6.18
N ALA A 400 24.90 -5.07 7.32
CA ALA A 400 25.13 -6.10 8.34
C ALA A 400 24.89 -7.51 7.77
N LEU A 401 23.83 -7.71 6.98
CA LEU A 401 23.56 -8.98 6.31
C LEU A 401 24.68 -9.36 5.33
N ARG A 402 25.16 -8.40 4.52
CA ARG A 402 26.28 -8.61 3.59
C ARG A 402 27.58 -8.93 4.33
N GLY A 403 27.87 -8.25 5.43
CA GLY A 403 29.13 -8.41 6.17
C GLY A 403 29.19 -9.65 7.07
N GLN A 404 28.07 -10.01 7.70
CA GLN A 404 28.04 -10.99 8.80
C GLN A 404 27.19 -12.22 8.47
N GLY A 405 26.35 -12.12 7.43
CA GLY A 405 25.48 -13.18 7.01
C GLY A 405 24.20 -13.34 7.83
N ARG A 406 23.33 -14.19 7.29
CA ARG A 406 21.94 -14.31 7.72
C ARG A 406 21.77 -14.73 9.18
N ALA A 407 22.54 -15.71 9.63
CA ALA A 407 22.44 -16.24 10.98
C ALA A 407 22.86 -15.21 12.04
N ALA A 408 23.88 -14.40 11.74
CA ALA A 408 24.35 -13.34 12.64
C ALA A 408 23.30 -12.25 12.80
N VAL A 409 22.73 -11.75 11.70
CA VAL A 409 21.65 -10.75 11.73
C VAL A 409 20.44 -11.26 12.54
N ALA A 410 19.98 -12.48 12.26
CA ALA A 410 18.88 -13.08 13.03
C ALA A 410 19.22 -13.23 14.53
N ALA A 411 20.46 -13.52 14.87
CA ALA A 411 20.90 -13.64 16.27
C ALA A 411 20.92 -12.28 16.99
N VAL A 412 21.32 -11.20 16.31
CA VAL A 412 21.28 -9.83 16.85
C VAL A 412 19.84 -9.40 17.13
N LEU A 413 18.95 -9.55 16.15
CA LEU A 413 17.53 -9.19 16.31
C LEU A 413 16.84 -10.04 17.38
N LYS A 414 17.19 -11.33 17.47
CA LYS A 414 16.70 -12.21 18.54
C LYS A 414 17.21 -11.77 19.91
N ARG A 415 18.45 -11.30 20.03
CA ARG A 415 19.03 -10.78 21.28
C ARG A 415 18.33 -9.50 21.71
N HIS A 416 18.04 -8.61 20.78
CA HIS A 416 17.23 -7.41 21.02
C HIS A 416 15.87 -7.76 21.62
N LEU A 417 15.16 -8.71 21.01
CA LEU A 417 13.88 -9.21 21.55
C LEU A 417 14.01 -9.86 22.92
N ALA A 418 15.11 -10.60 23.17
CA ALA A 418 15.34 -11.30 24.44
C ALA A 418 15.52 -10.37 25.65
N GLY A 419 15.75 -9.07 25.43
CA GLY A 419 15.79 -8.09 26.51
C GLY A 419 14.43 -7.85 27.18
N SER A 420 13.32 -8.18 26.51
CA SER A 420 11.96 -7.93 27.02
C SER A 420 10.97 -9.08 26.80
N LEU A 421 11.33 -10.11 26.04
CA LEU A 421 10.49 -11.27 25.78
C LEU A 421 11.07 -12.55 26.40
N ASP A 422 10.19 -13.41 26.87
CA ASP A 422 10.55 -14.74 27.33
C ASP A 422 11.23 -15.58 26.25
N LYS A 423 12.23 -16.38 26.65
CA LYS A 423 13.01 -17.23 25.73
C LYS A 423 12.16 -18.17 24.86
N VAL A 424 11.02 -18.62 25.39
CA VAL A 424 10.08 -19.49 24.68
C VAL A 424 9.37 -18.77 23.52
N VAL A 425 9.13 -17.46 23.66
CA VAL A 425 8.43 -16.61 22.70
C VAL A 425 9.35 -16.15 21.57
N LEU A 426 10.66 -16.26 21.75
CA LEU A 426 11.62 -15.76 20.76
C LEU A 426 11.44 -16.44 19.38
N PRO A 427 11.31 -15.65 18.31
CA PRO A 427 11.17 -16.18 16.96
C PRO A 427 12.32 -17.11 16.56
N ARG A 428 11.96 -18.20 15.87
CA ARG A 428 12.94 -19.18 15.36
C ARG A 428 13.11 -19.11 13.85
N TYR A 429 12.08 -18.65 13.14
CA TYR A 429 12.06 -18.57 11.70
C TYR A 429 12.07 -17.12 11.29
N TRP A 430 12.96 -16.80 10.35
CA TRP A 430 13.19 -15.44 9.89
C TRP A 430 13.13 -15.43 8.36
N ARG A 431 12.61 -14.35 7.79
CA ARG A 431 12.76 -14.00 6.39
C ARG A 431 13.22 -12.55 6.31
N PHE A 432 14.19 -12.27 5.46
CA PHE A 432 14.69 -10.92 5.21
C PHE A 432 14.32 -10.46 3.80
N ALA A 433 13.88 -9.21 3.70
CA ALA A 433 13.61 -8.52 2.45
C ALA A 433 14.12 -7.07 2.55
N ASP A 434 14.20 -6.37 1.43
CA ASP A 434 14.45 -4.93 1.37
C ASP A 434 13.15 -4.12 1.56
N ALA A 435 12.01 -4.71 1.18
CA ALA A 435 10.67 -4.21 1.47
C ALA A 435 9.68 -5.35 1.67
N LEU A 436 8.70 -5.18 2.57
CA LEU A 436 7.58 -6.11 2.70
C LEU A 436 6.49 -5.76 1.68
N PRO A 437 5.76 -6.76 1.10
CA PRO A 437 4.69 -6.54 0.13
C PRO A 437 3.41 -6.08 0.83
N ARG A 438 3.49 -4.95 1.52
CA ARG A 438 2.31 -4.32 2.11
C ARG A 438 1.45 -3.75 0.99
N ASN A 439 0.15 -4.03 1.04
CA ASN A 439 -0.82 -3.41 0.15
C ASN A 439 -1.02 -1.93 0.49
N THR A 440 -1.87 -1.24 -0.27
CA THR A 440 -2.27 0.17 -0.06
C THR A 440 -2.92 0.45 1.31
N GLN A 441 -3.28 -0.58 2.08
CA GLN A 441 -3.74 -0.48 3.48
C GLN A 441 -2.63 -0.76 4.51
N SER A 442 -1.36 -0.83 4.06
CA SER A 442 -0.23 -1.25 4.88
C SER A 442 -0.38 -2.65 5.48
N LYS A 443 -1.20 -3.53 4.90
CA LYS A 443 -1.38 -4.93 5.35
C LYS A 443 -0.58 -5.90 4.47
N ILE A 444 -0.12 -6.99 5.06
CA ILE A 444 0.45 -8.12 4.31
C ILE A 444 -0.65 -9.16 4.10
N ALA A 445 -0.80 -9.66 2.87
CA ALA A 445 -1.77 -10.71 2.61
C ALA A 445 -1.32 -12.02 3.24
N ALA A 446 -2.26 -12.83 3.73
CA ALA A 446 -1.94 -14.13 4.32
C ALA A 446 -1.19 -15.02 3.31
N ALA A 447 -1.60 -15.00 2.04
CA ALA A 447 -0.93 -15.74 0.96
C ALA A 447 0.54 -15.32 0.79
N ASP A 448 0.84 -14.01 0.81
CA ASP A 448 2.23 -13.53 0.67
C ASP A 448 3.12 -14.02 1.81
N PHE A 449 2.61 -13.97 3.05
CA PHE A 449 3.33 -14.50 4.21
C PHE A 449 3.53 -16.02 4.11
N GLN A 450 2.51 -16.75 3.66
CA GLN A 450 2.61 -18.18 3.43
C GLN A 450 3.69 -18.51 2.41
N THR A 451 3.65 -17.87 1.24
CA THR A 451 4.65 -18.03 0.17
C THR A 451 6.05 -17.71 0.66
N ALA A 452 6.25 -16.61 1.39
CA ALA A 452 7.55 -16.22 1.92
C ALA A 452 8.21 -17.33 2.79
N PHE A 453 7.43 -18.14 3.49
CA PHE A 453 7.94 -19.21 4.36
C PHE A 453 7.84 -20.62 3.77
N THR A 454 7.18 -20.80 2.62
CA THR A 454 6.98 -22.13 2.00
C THR A 454 7.73 -22.28 0.68
N GLU A 455 7.95 -21.19 -0.05
CA GLU A 455 8.66 -21.20 -1.33
C GLU A 455 10.09 -20.67 -1.16
N ALA A 456 11.04 -21.36 -1.79
CA ALA A 456 12.44 -20.97 -1.76
C ALA A 456 12.71 -19.92 -2.85
N GLN A 457 13.30 -18.79 -2.48
CA GLN A 457 13.73 -17.79 -3.47
C GLN A 457 15.04 -18.24 -4.13
N THR A 458 14.98 -18.56 -5.41
CA THR A 458 16.12 -19.05 -6.20
C THR A 458 16.62 -18.07 -7.25
N SER A 459 15.88 -17.00 -7.52
CA SER A 459 16.29 -15.97 -8.49
C SER A 459 15.69 -14.61 -8.16
N PRO A 460 16.23 -13.53 -8.76
CA PRO A 460 15.51 -12.27 -8.91
C PRO A 460 14.18 -12.46 -9.63
N VAL A 461 13.25 -11.54 -9.38
CA VAL A 461 12.16 -11.27 -10.32
C VAL A 461 12.76 -10.44 -11.46
N TRP A 462 12.77 -10.99 -12.66
CA TRP A 462 13.39 -10.38 -13.83
C TRP A 462 12.37 -9.58 -14.63
N MET A 463 12.73 -8.35 -15.01
CA MET A 463 11.96 -7.49 -15.90
C MET A 463 12.78 -7.16 -17.16
N PRO A 464 12.17 -7.10 -18.37
CA PRO A 464 12.86 -6.61 -19.55
C PRO A 464 13.37 -5.17 -19.34
N SER A 465 14.55 -4.86 -19.88
CA SER A 465 15.10 -3.50 -19.87
C SER A 465 14.19 -2.56 -20.66
N GLU A 466 13.81 -1.44 -20.06
CA GLU A 466 12.98 -0.38 -20.67
C GLU A 466 13.73 0.41 -21.76
N ASN A 467 15.06 0.27 -21.82
CA ASN A 467 15.88 0.94 -22.83
C ASN A 467 15.69 0.27 -24.21
N PRO A 468 15.10 0.94 -25.21
CA PRO A 468 14.86 0.35 -26.53
C PRO A 468 16.15 -0.09 -27.22
N ALA A 469 17.24 0.66 -27.04
CA ALA A 469 18.54 0.31 -27.61
C ALA A 469 19.14 -0.96 -26.99
N ALA A 470 18.76 -1.31 -25.75
CA ALA A 470 19.18 -2.57 -25.13
C ALA A 470 18.54 -3.78 -25.80
N GLN A 471 17.40 -3.60 -26.49
CA GLN A 471 16.61 -4.65 -27.13
C GLN A 471 16.85 -4.78 -28.66
N GLU A 472 17.58 -3.84 -29.30
CA GLU A 472 17.75 -3.83 -30.78
C GLU A 472 18.53 -5.03 -31.34
N ASN A 473 19.50 -5.56 -30.58
CA ASN A 473 20.42 -6.63 -31.04
C ASN A 473 20.61 -7.76 -30.03
N GLY A 474 19.77 -7.82 -29.00
CA GLY A 474 19.83 -8.79 -27.91
C GLY A 474 18.68 -8.56 -26.94
N PHE A 475 18.64 -9.36 -25.87
CA PHE A 475 17.64 -9.21 -24.82
C PHE A 475 18.31 -8.87 -23.51
N GLU A 476 17.87 -7.82 -22.85
CA GLU A 476 18.38 -7.43 -21.54
C GLU A 476 17.27 -7.52 -20.49
N PHE A 477 17.61 -8.13 -19.36
CA PHE A 477 16.74 -8.28 -18.20
C PHE A 477 17.40 -7.67 -16.98
N VAL A 478 16.63 -6.93 -16.18
CA VAL A 478 17.07 -6.34 -14.92
C VAL A 478 16.32 -6.99 -13.77
N GLY A 479 17.03 -7.30 -12.69
CA GLY A 479 16.46 -7.90 -11.50
C GLY A 479 17.22 -7.50 -10.25
N LYS A 480 16.55 -7.56 -9.11
CA LYS A 480 17.16 -7.30 -7.81
C LYS A 480 17.39 -8.61 -7.06
N VAL A 481 18.61 -8.82 -6.57
CA VAL A 481 18.99 -10.04 -5.86
C VAL A 481 18.28 -10.08 -4.50
N PRO A 482 17.45 -11.11 -4.23
CA PRO A 482 16.75 -11.21 -2.96
C PRO A 482 17.70 -11.30 -1.77
N LEU A 483 17.31 -10.75 -0.61
CA LEU A 483 18.13 -10.81 0.61
C LEU A 483 18.29 -12.24 1.14
N ASP A 484 17.25 -13.05 1.00
CA ASP A 484 17.15 -14.42 1.52
C ASP A 484 17.18 -15.47 0.41
N LEU A 485 18.02 -15.25 -0.61
CA LEU A 485 18.27 -16.23 -1.67
C LEU A 485 18.69 -17.58 -1.06
N ALA A 486 18.09 -18.68 -1.54
CA ALA A 486 18.28 -20.03 -1.00
C ALA A 486 19.74 -20.48 -0.98
N TYR A 487 20.57 -19.89 -1.85
CA TYR A 487 21.98 -20.25 -2.04
C TYR A 487 22.96 -19.53 -1.10
N PHE A 488 22.49 -18.60 -0.25
CA PHE A 488 23.34 -17.96 0.76
C PHE A 488 23.59 -18.83 2.00
N GLY A 489 22.94 -20.00 2.08
CA GLY A 489 23.22 -20.98 3.13
C GLY A 489 24.55 -21.73 2.93
N GLY A 490 24.97 -22.48 3.95
CA GLY A 490 26.14 -23.35 3.86
C GLY A 490 27.46 -22.57 3.70
N HIS A 491 28.16 -22.80 2.59
CA HIS A 491 29.50 -22.23 2.33
C HIS A 491 29.52 -20.70 2.29
N PHE A 492 28.39 -20.06 1.94
CA PHE A 492 28.26 -18.60 1.83
C PHE A 492 27.59 -17.96 3.06
N ALA A 493 27.40 -18.72 4.15
CA ALA A 493 26.62 -18.27 5.30
C ALA A 493 27.23 -17.08 6.06
N GLY A 494 28.56 -16.93 6.06
CA GLY A 494 29.27 -15.81 6.70
C GLY A 494 29.61 -14.65 5.76
N PHE A 495 29.53 -14.87 4.45
CA PHE A 495 29.74 -13.84 3.43
C PHE A 495 28.81 -14.15 2.25
N PRO A 496 27.56 -13.68 2.29
CA PRO A 496 26.57 -13.98 1.26
C PRO A 496 27.03 -13.45 -0.10
N LEU A 497 27.09 -14.36 -1.08
CA LEU A 497 27.33 -14.09 -2.50
C LEU A 497 26.60 -15.14 -3.34
N VAL A 498 26.24 -14.77 -4.57
CA VAL A 498 25.61 -15.69 -5.51
C VAL A 498 26.67 -16.62 -6.08
N PRO A 499 26.50 -17.96 -5.99
CA PRO A 499 27.46 -18.88 -6.58
C PRO A 499 27.45 -18.74 -8.11
N GLY A 500 28.62 -18.77 -8.76
CA GLY A 500 28.69 -18.62 -10.22
C GLY A 500 27.83 -19.61 -11.02
N VAL A 501 27.65 -20.84 -10.52
CA VAL A 501 26.74 -21.82 -11.15
C VAL A 501 25.27 -21.36 -11.14
N VAL A 502 24.86 -20.62 -10.11
CA VAL A 502 23.52 -20.03 -10.00
C VAL A 502 23.38 -18.86 -10.97
N GLU A 503 24.42 -18.03 -11.13
CA GLU A 503 24.43 -16.97 -12.14
C GLU A 503 24.24 -17.54 -13.56
N LEU A 504 24.90 -18.67 -13.86
CA LEU A 504 24.73 -19.38 -15.12
C LEU A 504 23.32 -19.99 -15.27
N GLN A 505 22.75 -20.49 -14.18
CA GLN A 505 21.37 -20.99 -14.15
C GLN A 505 20.38 -19.86 -14.48
N TRP A 506 20.54 -18.66 -13.92
CA TRP A 506 19.69 -17.52 -14.26
C TRP A 506 19.77 -17.16 -15.74
N VAL A 507 20.97 -17.12 -16.32
CA VAL A 507 21.15 -16.90 -17.77
C VAL A 507 20.40 -17.96 -18.57
N ARG A 508 20.47 -19.22 -18.14
CA ARG A 508 19.78 -20.34 -18.78
C ARG A 508 18.25 -20.21 -18.69
N ASP A 509 17.72 -19.86 -17.52
CA ASP A 509 16.29 -19.70 -17.29
C ASP A 509 15.72 -18.54 -18.11
N LEU A 510 16.45 -17.43 -18.19
CA LEU A 510 16.10 -16.29 -19.05
C LEU A 510 16.11 -16.68 -20.54
N ALA A 511 17.13 -17.41 -20.98
CA ALA A 511 17.21 -17.88 -22.37
C ALA A 511 16.06 -18.84 -22.72
N ALA A 512 15.60 -19.67 -21.79
CA ALA A 512 14.53 -20.66 -22.01
C ALA A 512 13.15 -20.04 -22.32
N GLN A 513 12.98 -18.73 -22.08
CA GLN A 513 11.80 -17.98 -22.50
C GLN A 513 11.69 -17.90 -24.03
N PHE A 514 12.82 -18.03 -24.74
CA PHE A 514 12.88 -18.05 -26.20
C PHE A 514 12.99 -19.49 -26.72
N GLU A 515 12.41 -19.75 -27.90
CA GLU A 515 12.46 -21.09 -28.51
C GLU A 515 13.90 -21.58 -28.70
N TRP A 516 14.79 -20.71 -29.16
CA TRP A 516 16.20 -21.05 -29.37
C TRP A 516 16.93 -21.40 -28.06
N GLY A 517 16.52 -20.85 -26.92
CA GLY A 517 17.18 -21.07 -25.63
C GLY A 517 16.73 -22.34 -24.91
N ARG A 518 15.74 -23.08 -25.44
CA ARG A 518 15.29 -24.38 -24.88
C ARG A 518 16.18 -25.56 -25.27
N GLN A 519 17.08 -25.37 -26.24
CA GLN A 519 18.04 -26.40 -26.71
C GLN A 519 19.05 -26.79 -25.63
N SER A 520 19.57 -28.01 -25.64
CA SER A 520 20.60 -28.45 -24.67
C SER A 520 21.92 -27.68 -24.83
N VAL A 521 22.55 -27.31 -23.72
CA VAL A 521 23.89 -26.71 -23.70
C VAL A 521 24.93 -27.84 -23.75
N VAL A 522 25.75 -27.87 -24.79
CA VAL A 522 26.80 -28.89 -24.96
C VAL A 522 28.18 -28.39 -24.53
N ARG A 523 28.39 -27.07 -24.51
CA ARG A 523 29.65 -26.45 -24.13
C ARG A 523 29.44 -25.04 -23.58
N VAL A 524 30.25 -24.68 -22.58
CA VAL A 524 30.38 -23.30 -22.07
C VAL A 524 31.77 -22.79 -22.41
N GLU A 525 31.86 -21.61 -23.05
CA GLU A 525 33.12 -21.01 -23.49
C GLU A 525 33.37 -19.68 -22.80
N ASN A 526 34.65 -19.37 -22.52
CA ASN A 526 35.09 -18.07 -22.01
C ASN A 526 34.32 -17.58 -20.78
N LEU A 527 33.90 -18.51 -19.91
CA LEU A 527 33.21 -18.19 -18.67
C LEU A 527 34.17 -17.49 -17.71
N LYS A 528 33.83 -16.25 -17.33
CA LYS A 528 34.59 -15.44 -16.39
C LYS A 528 33.67 -14.87 -15.34
N TYR A 529 34.10 -14.95 -14.09
CA TYR A 529 33.52 -14.24 -12.95
C TYR A 529 34.52 -13.18 -12.52
N GLN A 530 34.10 -11.92 -12.47
CA GLN A 530 34.95 -10.74 -12.29
C GLN A 530 34.58 -9.95 -11.04
N GLN A 531 33.28 -9.86 -10.73
CA GLN A 531 32.77 -9.17 -9.53
C GLN A 531 31.73 -10.03 -8.85
N PHE A 532 31.62 -9.87 -7.53
CA PHE A 532 30.59 -10.57 -6.77
C PHE A 532 29.21 -10.01 -7.05
N VAL A 533 28.24 -10.90 -7.13
CA VAL A 533 26.83 -10.57 -6.99
C VAL A 533 26.42 -10.88 -5.56
N ARG A 534 25.86 -9.87 -4.87
CA ARG A 534 25.57 -9.91 -3.43
C ARG A 534 24.08 -9.66 -3.17
N PRO A 535 23.56 -10.01 -1.97
CA PRO A 535 22.18 -9.68 -1.61
C PRO A 535 21.88 -8.20 -1.83
N ASN A 536 20.69 -7.85 -2.33
CA ASN A 536 20.24 -6.48 -2.64
C ASN A 536 20.87 -5.82 -3.88
N ASP A 537 21.81 -6.46 -4.57
CA ASP A 537 22.36 -5.88 -5.81
C ASP A 537 21.30 -5.82 -6.90
N THR A 538 21.26 -4.71 -7.64
CA THR A 538 20.57 -4.65 -8.93
C THR A 538 21.52 -5.21 -9.99
N VAL A 539 21.07 -6.25 -10.69
CA VAL A 539 21.82 -6.92 -11.75
C VAL A 539 21.09 -6.86 -13.07
N ALA A 540 21.85 -6.67 -14.15
CA ALA A 540 21.35 -6.75 -15.52
C ALA A 540 22.02 -7.92 -16.24
N VAL A 541 21.23 -8.72 -16.97
CA VAL A 541 21.68 -9.85 -17.78
C VAL A 541 21.34 -9.57 -19.24
N ARG A 542 22.37 -9.42 -20.06
CA ARG A 542 22.26 -9.29 -21.51
C ARG A 542 22.50 -10.64 -22.19
N LEU A 543 21.63 -10.97 -23.14
CA LEU A 543 21.63 -12.16 -23.96
C LEU A 543 21.72 -11.79 -25.45
N ASP A 544 22.80 -12.19 -26.11
CA ASP A 544 23.02 -11.98 -27.54
C ASP A 544 23.16 -13.34 -28.25
N TYR A 545 22.09 -13.77 -28.94
CA TYR A 545 22.04 -15.06 -29.62
C TYR A 545 22.41 -14.96 -31.11
N ASP A 546 23.39 -15.78 -31.53
CA ASP A 546 23.85 -15.92 -32.92
C ASP A 546 23.29 -17.23 -33.49
N ALA A 547 22.24 -17.12 -34.31
CA ALA A 547 21.57 -18.27 -34.93
C ALA A 547 22.49 -19.03 -35.91
N GLY A 548 23.40 -18.33 -36.59
CA GLY A 548 24.33 -18.97 -37.53
C GLY A 548 25.36 -19.87 -36.85
N LYS A 549 25.66 -19.61 -35.57
CA LYS A 549 26.59 -20.41 -34.75
C LYS A 549 25.91 -21.22 -33.65
N ASN A 550 24.58 -21.15 -33.56
CA ASN A 550 23.76 -21.71 -32.49
C ASN A 550 24.35 -21.44 -31.09
N ARG A 551 24.70 -20.17 -30.85
CA ARG A 551 25.49 -19.77 -29.68
C ARG A 551 24.93 -18.52 -29.03
N LEU A 552 24.74 -18.57 -27.72
CA LEU A 552 24.37 -17.43 -26.90
C LEU A 552 25.63 -16.83 -26.27
N THR A 553 25.88 -15.54 -26.48
CA THR A 553 26.80 -14.76 -25.65
C THR A 553 26.00 -14.10 -24.54
N PHE A 554 26.47 -14.19 -23.30
CA PHE A 554 25.82 -13.51 -22.19
C PHE A 554 26.80 -12.63 -21.41
N LYS A 555 26.24 -11.59 -20.80
CA LYS A 555 26.96 -10.69 -19.91
C LYS A 555 26.05 -10.30 -18.76
N MET A 556 26.55 -10.42 -17.54
CA MET A 556 25.88 -9.97 -16.33
C MET A 556 26.67 -8.82 -15.71
N THR A 557 25.99 -7.75 -15.35
CA THR A 557 26.56 -6.53 -14.76
C THR A 557 25.76 -6.13 -13.51
N ASN A 558 26.45 -5.53 -12.54
CA ASN A 558 25.80 -4.77 -11.46
C ASN A 558 26.00 -3.26 -11.71
N SER A 559 25.72 -2.42 -10.71
CA SER A 559 25.91 -0.96 -10.80
C SER A 559 27.35 -0.52 -11.09
N ASP A 560 28.32 -1.36 -10.75
CA ASP A 560 29.72 -0.95 -10.70
C ASP A 560 30.52 -1.50 -11.88
N ALA A 561 30.28 -2.77 -12.24
CA ALA A 561 31.09 -3.49 -13.21
C ALA A 561 30.44 -4.77 -13.74
N VAL A 562 31.18 -5.45 -14.61
CA VAL A 562 30.81 -6.78 -15.12
C VAL A 562 31.02 -7.81 -14.01
N CYS A 563 29.96 -8.52 -13.65
CA CYS A 563 29.98 -9.61 -12.68
C CYS A 563 30.40 -10.92 -13.33
N ALA A 564 29.73 -11.28 -14.43
CA ALA A 564 30.03 -12.50 -15.17
C ALA A 564 29.81 -12.35 -16.66
N GLY A 565 30.42 -13.22 -17.44
CA GLY A 565 30.17 -13.30 -18.87
C GLY A 565 30.75 -14.56 -19.47
N GLY A 566 30.19 -14.97 -20.60
CA GLY A 566 30.61 -16.19 -21.28
C GLY A 566 29.75 -16.47 -22.51
N ARG A 567 29.90 -17.69 -23.06
CA ARG A 567 29.09 -18.16 -24.17
C ARG A 567 28.56 -19.55 -23.91
N LEU A 568 27.28 -19.77 -24.17
CA LEU A 568 26.63 -21.08 -24.17
C LEU A 568 26.51 -21.55 -25.63
N VAL A 569 27.03 -22.73 -25.92
CA VAL A 569 26.89 -23.37 -27.23
C VAL A 569 25.79 -24.43 -27.14
N PHE A 570 24.79 -24.34 -28.01
CA PHE A 570 23.67 -25.27 -28.03
C PHE A 570 23.89 -26.39 -29.06
N GLY A 571 23.34 -27.57 -28.79
CA GLY A 571 23.42 -28.72 -29.69
C GLY A 571 22.94 -30.01 -29.03
N THR A 572 23.22 -31.14 -29.67
CA THR A 572 22.96 -32.49 -29.15
C THR A 572 24.27 -33.13 -28.70
N PHE A 573 24.29 -33.76 -27.52
CA PHE A 573 25.43 -34.60 -27.13
C PHE A 573 25.54 -35.75 -28.13
N GLY A 574 26.67 -35.85 -28.84
CA GLY A 574 26.93 -36.97 -29.74
C GLY A 574 26.92 -38.27 -28.94
N GLY A 575 26.07 -39.22 -29.32
CA GLY A 575 26.15 -40.57 -28.79
C GLY A 575 27.47 -41.19 -29.20
N ASN A 576 28.28 -41.61 -28.22
CA ASN A 576 29.34 -42.58 -28.48
C ASN A 576 28.64 -43.89 -28.87
N GLY A 577 28.67 -44.21 -30.17
CA GLY A 577 28.53 -45.58 -30.66
C GLY A 577 29.78 -46.38 -30.36
#